data_AF-A0A923IDJ4-F1
#
_entry.id   AF-A0A923IDJ4-F1
#
_cell.length_a   1.000
_cell.length_b   1.000
_cell.length_c   1.000
_cell.angle_alpha   90.00
_cell.angle_beta   90.00
_cell.angle_gamma   90.00
#
_symmetry.space_group_name_H-M   'P 1'
#
loop_
_entity.id
_entity.type
_entity.pdbx_description
1 polymer ?
#
loop_
_entity_poly.entity_id
_entity_poly.type
_entity_poly.pdbx_seq_one_letter_code
_entity_poly.pdbx_strand_id
1 'polypeptide(L)'
;MSAIVWKDELELGLPLIDEQHRRLVECYNELAAAYRRREADVELAHRLGVLLDCAAVHFDAEEALMDELGYVGLDEHREEHRDLLQRVRRFQTVLNEGRQTVTLPVLQYLQHWLLGHHRGADADFGKAARRIIAEALVAQPS
;
A
#
# COMPACT_ATOMS: atom_id res chain seq x y z
N MET A 1 12.12 15.24 1.90
CA MET A 1 11.42 13.98 2.18
C MET A 1 12.45 12.93 2.54
N SER A 2 12.40 12.44 3.78
CA SER A 2 13.19 11.31 4.23
C SER A 2 12.59 10.01 3.67
N ALA A 3 13.42 8.97 3.56
CA ALA A 3 12.91 7.62 3.33
C ALA A 3 11.98 7.22 4.47
N ILE A 4 10.98 6.40 4.17
CA ILE A 4 10.19 5.71 5.18
C ILE A 4 11.07 4.60 5.74
N VAL A 5 11.22 4.56 7.06
CA VAL A 5 11.92 3.48 7.76
C VAL A 5 10.87 2.57 8.35
N TRP A 6 10.85 1.31 7.90
CA TRP A 6 9.98 0.30 8.48
C TRP A 6 10.40 -0.01 9.92
N LYS A 7 9.44 -0.16 10.82
CA LYS A 7 9.65 -0.43 12.25
C LYS A 7 8.59 -1.40 12.73
N ASP A 8 8.89 -2.12 13.81
CA ASP A 8 7.97 -3.07 14.44
C ASP A 8 6.60 -2.47 14.80
N GLU A 9 6.53 -1.16 15.06
CA GLU A 9 5.29 -0.42 15.33
C GLU A 9 4.33 -0.36 14.12
N LEU A 10 4.82 -0.67 12.92
CA LEU A 10 4.03 -0.79 11.70
C LEU A 10 3.60 -2.26 11.45
N GLU A 11 3.98 -3.21 12.28
CA GLU A 11 3.53 -4.60 12.09
C GLU A 11 2.06 -4.75 12.53
N LEU A 12 1.25 -5.26 11.61
CA LEU A 12 -0.14 -5.64 11.84
C LEU A 12 -0.26 -7.04 12.43
N GLY A 13 0.85 -7.77 12.58
CA GLY A 13 0.88 -9.12 13.12
C GLY A 13 0.20 -10.14 12.19
N LEU A 14 0.23 -9.85 10.89
CA LEU A 14 -0.26 -10.68 9.80
C LEU A 14 0.92 -10.89 8.86
N PRO A 15 1.75 -11.94 9.04
CA PRO A 15 3.08 -12.01 8.45
C PRO A 15 3.16 -11.80 6.93
N LEU A 16 2.18 -12.30 6.18
CA LEU A 16 2.12 -12.12 4.74
C LEU A 16 1.78 -10.66 4.35
N ILE A 17 0.84 -10.04 5.06
CA ILE A 17 0.42 -8.65 4.84
C ILE A 17 1.54 -7.69 5.26
N ASP A 18 2.19 -7.95 6.39
CA ASP A 18 3.33 -7.17 6.87
C ASP A 18 4.50 -7.17 5.87
N GLU A 19 4.79 -8.33 5.26
CA GLU A 19 5.81 -8.43 4.22
C GLU A 19 5.43 -7.64 2.95
N GLN A 20 4.16 -7.67 2.55
CA GLN A 20 3.68 -6.87 1.43
C GLN A 20 3.77 -5.36 1.71
N HIS A 21 3.46 -4.91 2.93
CA HIS A 21 3.62 -3.51 3.32
C HIS A 21 5.08 -3.05 3.31
N ARG A 22 6.01 -3.89 3.80
CA ARG A 22 7.44 -3.62 3.68
C ARG A 22 7.83 -3.42 2.22
N ARG A 23 7.34 -4.29 1.34
CA ARG A 23 7.62 -4.19 -0.09
C ARG A 23 7.06 -2.90 -0.71
N LEU A 24 5.87 -2.46 -0.33
CA LEU A 24 5.32 -1.17 -0.76
C LEU A 24 6.19 0.01 -0.32
N VAL A 25 6.65 -0.02 0.93
CA VAL A 25 7.56 0.98 1.48
C VAL A 25 8.91 0.99 0.74
N GLU A 26 9.44 -0.18 0.38
CA GLU A 26 10.64 -0.29 -0.47
C GLU A 26 10.43 0.34 -1.85
N CYS A 27 9.37 -0.04 -2.56
CA CYS A 27 9.05 0.51 -3.88
C CYS A 27 8.86 2.03 -3.83
N TYR A 28 8.19 2.55 -2.79
CA TYR A 28 8.06 3.99 -2.57
C TYR A 28 9.42 4.65 -2.35
N ASN A 29 10.27 4.07 -1.50
CA ASN A 29 11.58 4.61 -1.17
C ASN A 29 12.51 4.63 -2.39
N GLU A 30 12.43 3.61 -3.24
CA GLU A 30 13.14 3.53 -4.51
C GLU A 30 12.73 4.66 -5.47
N LEU A 31 11.42 4.89 -5.64
CA LEU A 31 10.89 6.01 -6.42
C LEU A 31 11.36 7.36 -5.86
N ALA A 32 11.26 7.56 -4.54
CA ALA A 32 11.70 8.78 -3.88
C ALA A 32 13.21 9.00 -4.01
N ALA A 33 14.01 7.94 -3.99
CA ALA A 33 15.45 8.00 -4.18
C ALA A 33 15.82 8.39 -5.61
N ALA A 34 15.18 7.79 -6.61
CA ALA A 34 15.35 8.14 -8.03
C ALA A 34 15.05 9.63 -8.28
N TYR A 35 13.96 10.14 -7.70
CA TYR A 35 13.62 11.56 -7.77
C TYR A 35 14.71 12.45 -7.14
N ARG A 36 15.22 12.09 -5.96
CA ARG A 36 16.31 12.85 -5.29
C ARG A 36 17.60 12.84 -6.10
N ARG A 37 17.90 11.74 -6.79
CA ARG A 37 19.06 11.61 -7.68
C ARG A 37 18.87 12.32 -9.03
N ARG A 38 17.70 12.92 -9.27
CA ARG A 38 17.33 13.58 -10.54
C ARG A 38 17.51 12.63 -11.73
N GLU A 39 17.11 11.37 -11.54
CA GLU A 39 17.06 10.41 -12.64
C GLU A 39 16.07 10.86 -13.71
N ALA A 40 16.21 10.32 -14.91
CA ALA A 40 15.39 10.69 -16.05
C ALA A 40 13.90 10.39 -15.80
N ASP A 41 13.00 11.16 -16.42
CA ASP A 41 11.55 10.99 -16.24
C ASP A 41 11.06 9.56 -16.55
N VAL A 42 11.69 8.88 -17.53
CA VAL A 42 11.39 7.48 -17.86
C VAL A 42 11.67 6.51 -16.70
N GLU A 43 12.70 6.79 -15.90
CA GLU A 43 13.05 5.97 -14.74
C GLU A 43 12.08 6.23 -13.58
N LEU A 44 11.65 7.48 -13.40
CA LEU A 44 10.60 7.83 -12.45
C LEU A 44 9.25 7.19 -12.84
N ALA A 45 8.93 7.19 -14.13
CA ALA A 45 7.76 6.53 -14.70
C ALA A 45 7.75 5.04 -14.39
N HIS A 46 8.89 4.38 -14.66
CA HIS A 46 9.06 2.96 -14.44
C HIS A 46 8.87 2.59 -12.97
N ARG A 47 9.53 3.31 -12.05
CA ARG A 47 9.42 3.05 -10.60
C ARG A 47 8.03 3.32 -10.04
N LEU A 48 7.35 4.33 -10.55
CA LEU A 48 5.94 4.57 -10.20
C LEU A 48 5.05 3.40 -10.66
N GLY A 49 5.31 2.86 -11.86
CA GLY A 49 4.63 1.66 -12.35
C GLY A 49 4.85 0.45 -11.44
N VAL A 50 6.11 0.19 -11.05
CA VAL A 50 6.45 -0.89 -10.12
C VAL A 50 5.73 -0.75 -8.77
N LEU A 51 5.68 0.48 -8.22
CA LEU A 51 4.93 0.75 -6.98
C LEU A 51 3.43 0.46 -7.15
N LEU A 52 2.85 0.86 -8.29
CA LEU A 52 1.43 0.66 -8.56
C LEU A 52 1.06 -0.81 -8.74
N ASP A 53 1.90 -1.58 -9.44
CA ASP A 53 1.70 -3.02 -9.61
C ASP A 53 1.84 -3.75 -8.26
N CYS A 54 2.81 -3.34 -7.44
CA CYS A 54 2.96 -3.87 -6.08
C CYS A 54 1.73 -3.57 -5.21
N ALA A 55 1.17 -2.36 -5.31
CA ALA A 55 -0.02 -1.95 -4.57
C ALA A 55 -1.25 -2.77 -4.99
N ALA A 56 -1.46 -2.97 -6.29
CA ALA A 56 -2.57 -3.77 -6.78
C ALA A 56 -2.53 -5.21 -6.27
N VAL A 57 -1.36 -5.86 -6.32
CA VAL A 57 -1.19 -7.24 -5.81
C VAL A 57 -1.44 -7.32 -4.30
N HIS A 58 -0.97 -6.34 -3.54
CA HIS A 58 -1.20 -6.28 -2.10
C HIS A 58 -2.68 -6.08 -1.77
N PHE A 59 -3.34 -5.11 -2.40
CA PHE A 59 -4.77 -4.85 -2.19
C PHE A 59 -5.63 -6.07 -2.51
N ASP A 60 -5.36 -6.76 -3.62
CA ASP A 60 -6.08 -7.99 -3.96
C ASP A 60 -5.92 -9.08 -2.87
N ALA A 61 -4.71 -9.23 -2.32
CA ALA A 61 -4.43 -10.22 -1.28
C ALA A 61 -5.08 -9.86 0.07
N GLU A 62 -5.01 -8.59 0.45
CA GLU A 62 -5.60 -8.10 1.69
C GLU A 62 -7.14 -8.18 1.65
N GLU A 63 -7.74 -7.75 0.54
CA GLU A 63 -9.20 -7.83 0.36
C GLU A 63 -9.71 -9.27 0.34
N ALA A 64 -8.95 -10.19 -0.25
CA ALA A 64 -9.28 -11.62 -0.20
C ALA A 64 -9.26 -12.15 1.23
N LEU A 65 -8.27 -11.76 2.04
CA LEU A 65 -8.19 -12.15 3.45
C LEU A 65 -9.32 -11.52 4.27
N MET A 66 -9.65 -10.25 4.02
CA MET A 66 -10.80 -9.59 4.65
C MET A 66 -12.11 -10.31 4.35
N ASP A 67 -12.32 -10.73 3.10
CA ASP A 67 -13.51 -11.46 2.65
C ASP A 67 -13.61 -12.83 3.34
N GLU A 68 -12.50 -13.58 3.39
CA GLU A 68 -12.41 -14.88 4.09
C GLU A 68 -12.75 -14.76 5.58
N LEU A 69 -12.30 -13.68 6.22
CA LEU A 69 -12.56 -13.42 7.64
C LEU A 69 -13.92 -12.77 7.91
N GLY A 70 -14.68 -12.40 6.87
CA GLY A 70 -15.95 -11.69 7.02
C GLY A 70 -15.80 -10.30 7.66
N TYR A 71 -14.73 -9.58 7.34
CA TYR A 71 -14.45 -8.27 7.91
C TYR A 71 -15.51 -7.23 7.49
N VAL A 72 -16.20 -6.65 8.47
CA VAL A 72 -17.33 -5.72 8.24
C VAL A 72 -16.92 -4.46 7.48
N GLY A 73 -15.66 -4.01 7.61
CA GLY A 73 -15.15 -2.81 6.96
C GLY A 73 -14.65 -3.01 5.52
N LEU A 74 -14.81 -4.19 4.93
CA LEU A 74 -14.25 -4.54 3.61
C LEU A 74 -14.69 -3.59 2.50
N ASP A 75 -15.97 -3.22 2.44
CA ASP A 75 -16.49 -2.38 1.35
C ASP A 75 -15.85 -0.99 1.35
N GLU A 76 -15.75 -0.34 2.52
CA GLU A 76 -15.10 0.97 2.67
C GLU A 76 -13.61 0.90 2.32
N HIS A 77 -12.92 -0.15 2.80
CA HIS A 77 -11.51 -0.38 2.54
C HIS A 77 -11.22 -0.54 1.03
N ARG A 78 -12.05 -1.32 0.32
CA ARG A 78 -12.01 -1.46 -1.14
C ARG A 78 -12.18 -0.14 -1.87
N GLU A 79 -13.00 0.77 -1.34
CA GLU A 79 -13.18 2.09 -1.96
C GLU A 79 -11.90 2.90 -1.89
N GLU A 80 -11.22 2.91 -0.74
CA GLU A 80 -9.94 3.62 -0.56
C GLU A 80 -8.85 3.10 -1.51
N HIS A 81 -8.73 1.78 -1.65
CA HIS A 81 -7.83 1.12 -2.59
C HIS A 81 -8.12 1.52 -4.04
N ARG A 82 -9.38 1.40 -4.46
CA ARG A 82 -9.82 1.73 -5.81
C ARG A 82 -9.56 3.20 -6.14
N ASP A 83 -9.82 4.09 -5.18
CA ASP A 83 -9.60 5.53 -5.32
C ASP A 83 -8.12 5.85 -5.54
N LEU A 84 -7.22 5.23 -4.78
CA LEU A 84 -5.78 5.41 -4.99
C LEU A 84 -5.37 4.91 -6.38
N LEU A 85 -5.70 3.66 -6.71
CA LEU A 85 -5.29 3.05 -7.97
C LEU A 85 -5.79 3.88 -9.17
N GLN A 86 -7.03 4.37 -9.12
CA GLN A 86 -7.59 5.20 -10.19
C GLN A 86 -6.83 6.52 -10.33
N ARG A 87 -6.55 7.22 -9.22
CA ARG A 87 -5.83 8.51 -9.22
C ARG A 87 -4.42 8.33 -9.76
N VAL A 88 -3.70 7.31 -9.30
CA VAL A 88 -2.31 7.06 -9.71
C VAL A 88 -2.23 6.57 -11.16
N ARG A 89 -3.17 5.72 -11.62
CA ARG A 89 -3.26 5.31 -13.04
C ARG A 89 -3.48 6.51 -13.96
N ARG A 90 -4.39 7.42 -13.60
CA ARG A 90 -4.60 8.65 -14.38
C ARG A 90 -3.33 9.49 -14.47
N PHE A 91 -2.60 9.61 -13.37
CA PHE A 91 -1.31 10.30 -13.35
C PHE A 91 -0.26 9.57 -14.21
N GLN A 92 -0.18 8.25 -14.13
CA GLN A 92 0.72 7.43 -14.94
C GLN A 92 0.47 7.60 -16.45
N THR A 93 -0.80 7.68 -16.89
CA THR A 93 -1.14 7.93 -18.30
C THR A 93 -0.56 9.24 -18.80
N VAL A 94 -0.81 10.35 -18.08
CA VAL A 94 -0.30 11.67 -18.51
C VAL A 94 1.22 11.77 -18.43
N LEU A 95 1.83 10.99 -17.54
CA LEU A 95 3.28 10.90 -17.39
C LEU A 95 3.93 10.13 -18.56
N ASN A 96 3.33 9.02 -18.98
CA ASN A 96 3.79 8.24 -20.15
C ASN A 96 3.63 8.99 -21.47
N GLU A 97 2.67 9.93 -21.55
CA GLU A 97 2.50 10.83 -22.70
C GLU A 97 3.50 12.01 -22.67
N GLY A 98 4.37 12.10 -21.66
CA GLY A 98 5.33 13.20 -21.49
C GLY A 98 4.68 14.53 -21.13
N ARG A 99 3.40 14.53 -20.71
CA ARG A 99 2.67 15.76 -20.34
C ARG A 99 2.97 16.21 -18.91
N GLN A 100 3.45 15.32 -18.06
CA GLN A 100 3.84 15.58 -16.67
C GLN A 100 5.04 14.71 -16.26
N THR A 101 5.71 15.08 -15.18
CA THR A 101 6.75 14.28 -14.52
C THR A 101 6.38 14.00 -13.07
N VAL A 102 7.04 13.04 -12.42
CA VAL A 102 6.93 12.84 -10.98
C VAL A 102 7.50 14.06 -10.27
N THR A 103 6.68 14.68 -9.43
CA THR A 103 7.06 15.87 -8.66
C THR A 103 7.07 15.58 -7.17
N LEU A 104 7.71 16.46 -6.38
CA LEU A 104 7.69 16.34 -4.92
C LEU A 104 6.27 16.27 -4.32
N PRO A 105 5.28 17.08 -4.77
CA PRO A 105 3.89 16.92 -4.31
C PRO A 105 3.30 15.53 -4.55
N VAL A 106 3.61 14.88 -5.69
CA VAL A 106 3.16 13.50 -5.96
C VAL A 106 3.77 12.53 -4.96
N LEU A 107 5.08 12.65 -4.68
CA LEU A 107 5.75 11.80 -3.69
C LEU A 107 5.22 12.02 -2.27
N GLN A 108 4.86 13.26 -1.92
CA GLN A 108 4.27 13.59 -0.63
C GLN A 108 2.87 13.02 -0.49
N TYR A 109 2.06 13.12 -1.55
CA TYR A 109 0.73 12.52 -1.60
C TYR A 109 0.81 10.99 -1.41
N LEU A 110 1.68 10.31 -2.16
CA LEU A 110 1.84 8.85 -2.06
C LEU A 110 2.31 8.41 -0.67
N GLN A 111 3.29 9.11 -0.07
CA GLN A 111 3.72 8.79 1.30
C GLN A 111 2.61 9.01 2.32
N HIS A 112 1.89 10.13 2.19
CA HIS A 112 0.82 10.47 3.12
C HIS A 112 -0.31 9.45 3.04
N TRP A 113 -0.70 9.06 1.83
CA TRP A 113 -1.70 8.02 1.63
C TRP A 113 -1.21 6.68 2.20
N LEU A 114 -0.03 6.19 1.80
CA LEU A 114 0.47 4.89 2.21
C LEU A 114 0.58 4.76 3.74
N LEU A 115 1.13 5.78 4.40
CA LEU A 115 1.26 5.75 5.87
C LEU A 115 -0.04 6.07 6.61
N GLY A 116 -0.94 6.83 5.98
CA GLY A 116 -2.25 7.15 6.54
C GLY A 116 -3.16 5.93 6.52
N HIS A 117 -3.27 5.30 5.36
CA HIS A 117 -4.01 4.05 5.11
C HIS A 117 -3.55 2.95 6.07
N HIS A 118 -2.24 2.68 6.09
CA HIS A 118 -1.62 1.70 6.98
C HIS A 118 -1.91 1.93 8.47
N ARG A 119 -1.87 3.19 8.93
CA ARG A 119 -2.10 3.49 10.36
C ARG A 119 -3.57 3.57 10.73
N GLY A 120 -4.45 3.66 9.74
CA GLY A 120 -5.90 3.70 9.91
C GLY A 120 -6.51 2.36 9.53
N ALA A 121 -6.96 2.27 8.28
CA ALA A 121 -7.73 1.16 7.75
C ALA A 121 -7.04 -0.21 7.96
N ASP A 122 -5.74 -0.33 7.64
CA ASP A 122 -5.03 -1.62 7.75
C ASP A 122 -4.79 -1.98 9.21
N ALA A 123 -4.53 -0.99 10.08
CA ALA A 123 -4.38 -1.21 11.52
C ALA A 123 -5.67 -1.71 12.18
N ASP A 124 -6.81 -1.14 11.79
CA ASP A 124 -8.12 -1.57 12.26
C ASP A 124 -8.44 -2.99 11.77
N PHE A 125 -8.16 -3.28 10.50
CA PHE A 125 -8.27 -4.62 9.94
C PHE A 125 -7.36 -5.62 10.66
N GLY A 126 -6.07 -5.33 10.80
CA GLY A 126 -5.10 -6.23 11.46
C GLY A 126 -5.51 -6.57 12.89
N LYS A 127 -6.08 -5.61 13.63
CA LYS A 127 -6.65 -5.86 14.95
C LYS A 127 -7.86 -6.81 14.89
N ALA A 128 -8.78 -6.60 13.97
CA ALA A 128 -9.95 -7.46 13.79
C ALA A 128 -9.55 -8.87 13.34
N ALA A 129 -8.65 -8.99 12.37
CA ALA A 129 -8.18 -10.26 11.83
C ALA A 129 -7.54 -11.13 12.91
N ARG A 130 -6.60 -10.58 13.70
CA ARG A 130 -5.97 -11.32 14.80
C ARG A 130 -6.99 -11.81 15.83
N ARG A 131 -8.04 -11.03 16.10
CA ARG A 131 -9.12 -11.43 17.00
C ARG A 131 -9.92 -12.61 16.43
N ILE A 132 -10.35 -12.51 15.18
CA ILE A 132 -11.13 -13.56 14.49
C ILE A 132 -10.32 -14.87 14.43
N ILE A 133 -9.05 -14.79 14.05
CA ILE A 133 -8.14 -15.94 13.98
C ILE A 133 -7.96 -16.57 15.37
N ALA A 134 -7.75 -15.77 16.42
CA ALA A 134 -7.61 -16.29 17.77
C ALA A 134 -8.89 -16.99 18.27
N GLU A 135 -10.06 -16.41 18.01
CA GLU A 135 -11.36 -17.00 18.36
C GLU A 135 -11.57 -18.34 17.61
N ALA A 136 -11.20 -18.42 16.33
CA ALA A 136 -11.30 -19.64 15.54
C ALA A 136 -10.37 -20.76 16.04
N LEU A 137 -9.15 -20.42 16.48
CA LEU A 137 -8.20 -21.39 17.04
C LEU A 137 -8.68 -21.99 18.37
N VAL A 138 -9.36 -21.19 19.20
CA VAL A 138 -9.94 -21.65 20.48
C VAL A 138 -11.18 -22.51 20.26
N ALA A 139 -11.95 -22.25 19.20
CA ALA A 139 -13.21 -22.93 18.92
C ALA A 139 -13.06 -24.33 18.29
N GLN A 140 -11.86 -24.76 17.88
CA GLN A 140 -11.65 -26.13 17.38
C GLN A 140 -11.59 -27.13 18.54
N PRO A 141 -12.55 -28.07 18.66
CA PRO A 141 -12.49 -29.09 19.72
C PRO A 141 -11.33 -30.06 19.44
N SER A 142 -10.67 -30.48 20.52
CA SER A 142 -9.62 -31.52 20.51
C SER A 142 -10.11 -32.87 19.99
#